data_AF-A0A2N3AZI4-F1
#
_entry.id   AF-A0A2N3AZI4-F1
#
_cell.length_a   1.000
_cell.length_b   1.000
_cell.length_c   1.000
_cell.angle_alpha   90.00
_cell.angle_beta   90.00
_cell.angle_gamma   90.00
#
_symmetry.space_group_name_H-M   'P 1'
#
loop_
_entity.id
_entity.type
_entity.pdbx_description
1 polymer ?
#
loop_
_entity_poly.entity_id
_entity_poly.type
_entity_poly.pdbx_seq_one_letter_code
_entity_poly.pdbx_strand_id
1 'polypeptide(L)'
;MRAYSILAASCAAFALSSCGPSFEGPQSEDIDQFLEMELPEGYDAQDIEIQAAQNVGDEIEPIYRTRTKMNLVLEEDFAEVVDYVGERPVVKITKEKGTEIPAILFTRGEPIGSDDWKVQSERLDYKRFGGVALSSIENPIIKGSSEEKTAVEAAKKQAAEEEREEKAKIAAAQKAFVGNWKAGQPLMTHGSVYSQNGVQVGISFNLGPNTDGFGKGTGSVYDFNKPSVAARSDVTYTVNDDGSLATVTFLSRAQHEAVPWYIFQDTSFNLTSDGNVTVNGYRRWSIKLSK
;
A
#
# COMPACT_ATOMS: atom_id res chain seq x y z
N MET A 1 23.17 21.24 -30.98
CA MET A 1 23.97 20.76 -32.13
C MET A 1 23.65 19.30 -32.35
N ARG A 2 22.79 18.98 -33.33
CA ARG A 2 22.51 17.61 -33.76
C ARG A 2 22.86 17.51 -35.24
N ALA A 3 23.64 16.49 -35.58
CA ALA A 3 24.17 16.24 -36.90
C ALA A 3 23.11 15.56 -37.77
N TYR A 4 22.91 16.09 -38.97
CA TYR A 4 22.09 15.49 -40.02
C TYR A 4 22.93 14.44 -40.75
N SER A 5 22.52 13.17 -40.69
CA SER A 5 22.99 12.15 -41.61
C SER A 5 22.01 12.05 -42.77
N ILE A 6 22.45 12.63 -43.88
CA ILE A 6 21.84 12.52 -45.21
C ILE A 6 22.12 11.11 -45.72
N LEU A 7 21.07 10.38 -46.12
CA LEU A 7 21.20 9.32 -47.11
C LEU A 7 20.02 9.41 -48.08
N ALA A 8 20.33 9.97 -49.24
CA ALA A 8 19.47 10.03 -50.40
C ALA A 8 19.72 8.81 -51.29
N ALA A 9 18.66 8.16 -51.76
CA ALA A 9 18.53 7.70 -53.15
C ALA A 9 17.13 7.10 -53.41
N SER A 10 16.25 7.95 -53.91
CA SER A 10 15.42 7.76 -55.12
C SER A 10 14.88 6.36 -55.45
N CYS A 11 13.56 6.20 -55.39
CA CYS A 11 12.82 5.67 -56.53
C CYS A 11 11.45 6.35 -56.62
N ALA A 12 11.29 7.05 -57.73
CA ALA A 12 10.05 7.64 -58.18
C ALA A 12 8.93 6.60 -58.34
N ALA A 13 7.71 7.10 -58.16
CA ALA A 13 6.46 6.73 -58.85
C ALA A 13 5.34 6.35 -57.88
N PHE A 14 4.65 7.36 -57.34
CA PHE A 14 3.20 7.37 -57.22
C PHE A 14 2.70 8.83 -57.16
N ALA A 15 2.93 9.56 -58.24
CA ALA A 15 2.04 10.66 -58.60
C ALA A 15 0.72 10.03 -59.10
N LEU A 16 -0.07 9.47 -58.19
CA LEU A 16 -1.51 9.35 -58.41
C LEU A 16 -2.08 10.72 -58.08
N SER A 17 -2.07 11.58 -59.08
CA SER A 17 -2.95 12.74 -59.13
C SER A 17 -4.39 12.23 -59.05
N SER A 18 -4.90 12.12 -57.82
CA SER A 18 -6.32 12.06 -57.55
C SER A 18 -6.90 13.40 -58.00
N CYS A 19 -7.41 13.46 -59.22
CA CYS A 19 -8.48 14.39 -59.57
C CYS A 19 -9.75 13.92 -58.85
N GLY A 20 -9.74 13.99 -57.52
CA GLY A 20 -10.95 14.06 -56.73
C GLY A 20 -11.52 15.48 -56.83
N PRO A 21 -12.84 15.67 -56.70
CA PRO A 21 -13.40 17.01 -56.54
C PRO A 21 -12.64 17.74 -55.44
N SER A 22 -12.32 19.01 -55.64
CA SER A 22 -11.71 19.87 -54.61
C SER A 22 -12.52 19.71 -53.33
N PHE A 23 -11.93 19.07 -52.34
CA PHE A 23 -12.59 18.76 -51.08
C PHE A 23 -12.54 20.00 -50.20
N GLU A 24 -13.70 20.61 -49.93
CA GLU A 24 -13.86 21.81 -49.10
C GLU A 24 -13.95 21.50 -47.59
N GLY A 25 -13.39 20.39 -47.12
CA GLY A 25 -13.37 20.05 -45.69
C GLY A 25 -11.95 20.07 -45.09
N PRO A 26 -11.79 19.60 -43.83
CA PRO A 26 -10.51 19.63 -43.13
C PRO A 26 -9.48 18.76 -43.84
N GLN A 27 -8.32 19.32 -44.13
CA GLN A 27 -7.22 18.63 -44.81
C GLN A 27 -6.50 17.68 -43.85
N SER A 28 -5.64 16.79 -44.39
CA SER A 28 -4.85 15.87 -43.55
C SER A 28 -4.01 16.61 -42.51
N GLU A 29 -3.51 17.81 -42.84
CA GLU A 29 -2.72 18.66 -41.94
C GLU A 29 -3.54 19.15 -40.74
N ASP A 30 -4.81 19.52 -40.94
CA ASP A 30 -5.73 19.90 -39.86
C ASP A 30 -5.99 18.73 -38.90
N ILE A 31 -6.09 17.51 -39.46
CA ILE A 31 -6.31 16.28 -38.70
C ILE A 31 -5.05 15.88 -37.92
N ASP A 32 -3.88 16.04 -38.53
CA ASP A 32 -2.57 15.77 -37.91
C ASP A 32 -2.35 16.65 -36.69
N GLN A 33 -2.50 17.97 -36.87
CA GLN A 33 -2.38 18.93 -35.76
C GLN A 33 -3.39 18.67 -34.64
N PHE A 34 -4.61 18.27 -34.97
CA PHE A 34 -5.61 17.85 -33.98
C PHE A 34 -5.15 16.61 -33.21
N LEU A 35 -4.58 15.62 -33.89
CA LEU A 35 -4.12 14.38 -33.27
C LEU A 35 -2.92 14.58 -32.34
N GLU A 36 -2.01 15.50 -32.66
CA GLU A 36 -0.90 15.87 -31.78
C GLU A 36 -1.37 16.33 -30.37
N MET A 37 -2.58 16.91 -30.28
CA MET A 37 -3.13 17.43 -29.02
C MET A 37 -4.03 16.43 -28.28
N GLU A 38 -4.65 15.50 -29.00
CA GLU A 38 -5.72 14.65 -28.47
C GLU A 38 -5.30 13.19 -28.27
N LEU A 39 -4.20 12.75 -28.88
CA LEU A 39 -3.70 11.41 -28.66
C LEU A 39 -3.12 11.27 -27.24
N PRO A 40 -3.39 10.13 -26.56
CA PRO A 40 -2.73 9.84 -25.30
C PRO A 40 -1.21 9.76 -25.44
N GLU A 41 -0.49 10.04 -24.35
CA GLU A 41 0.97 9.90 -24.32
C GLU A 41 1.43 8.52 -24.82
N GLY A 42 2.52 8.52 -25.59
CA GLY A 42 3.13 7.32 -26.17
C GLY A 42 2.54 6.88 -27.51
N TYR A 43 1.59 7.63 -28.09
CA TYR A 43 1.07 7.41 -29.44
C TYR A 43 1.42 8.56 -30.38
N ASP A 44 1.84 8.20 -31.58
CA ASP A 44 2.02 9.11 -32.72
C ASP A 44 1.12 8.65 -33.88
N ALA A 45 0.58 9.58 -34.67
CA ALA A 45 -0.23 9.25 -35.83
C ALA A 45 0.58 9.39 -37.13
N GLN A 46 0.57 8.35 -37.96
CA GLN A 46 1.26 8.33 -39.24
C GLN A 46 0.34 7.85 -40.36
N ASP A 47 0.74 8.11 -41.61
CA ASP A 47 0.02 7.69 -42.81
C ASP A 47 -1.45 8.14 -42.85
N ILE A 48 -1.70 9.42 -42.51
CA ILE A 48 -3.05 10.01 -42.41
C ILE A 48 -3.66 10.17 -43.82
N GLU A 49 -4.63 9.31 -44.13
CA GLU A 49 -5.33 9.28 -45.42
C GLU A 49 -6.85 9.46 -45.24
N ILE A 50 -7.39 10.57 -45.73
CA ILE A 50 -8.83 10.82 -45.76
C ILE A 50 -9.48 9.90 -46.80
N GLN A 51 -10.28 8.93 -46.35
CA GLN A 51 -10.96 7.96 -47.22
C GLN A 51 -12.30 8.47 -47.73
N ALA A 52 -13.00 9.24 -46.90
CA ALA A 52 -14.32 9.76 -47.21
C ALA A 52 -14.60 10.99 -46.36
N ALA A 53 -15.33 11.93 -46.93
CA ALA A 53 -15.84 13.08 -46.21
C ALA A 53 -17.23 13.47 -46.74
N GLN A 54 -18.09 13.90 -45.83
CA GLN A 54 -19.48 14.23 -46.13
C GLN A 54 -19.90 15.48 -45.37
N ASN A 55 -20.46 16.47 -46.06
CA ASN A 55 -21.16 17.57 -45.41
C ASN A 55 -22.49 17.04 -44.84
N VAL A 56 -22.64 17.11 -43.52
CA VAL A 56 -23.85 16.77 -42.76
C VAL A 56 -24.51 18.01 -42.14
N GLY A 57 -23.93 19.18 -42.36
CA GLY A 57 -24.52 20.49 -42.04
C GLY A 57 -25.39 21.01 -43.19
N ASP A 58 -25.60 22.33 -43.22
CA ASP A 58 -26.26 23.00 -44.33
C ASP A 58 -25.25 23.80 -45.19
N GLU A 59 -25.75 24.55 -46.17
CA GLU A 59 -24.91 25.35 -47.07
C GLU A 59 -24.31 26.59 -46.41
N ILE A 60 -24.85 27.04 -45.27
CA ILE A 60 -24.46 28.26 -44.55
C ILE A 60 -23.51 27.91 -43.39
N GLU A 61 -23.82 26.84 -42.67
CA GLU A 61 -23.06 26.27 -41.56
C GLU A 61 -22.66 24.83 -41.93
N PRO A 62 -21.64 24.66 -42.81
CA PRO A 62 -21.23 23.34 -43.24
C PRO A 62 -20.54 22.60 -42.10
N ILE A 63 -20.84 21.31 -41.98
CA ILE A 63 -20.28 20.42 -40.95
C ILE A 63 -19.79 19.18 -41.67
N TYR A 64 -18.48 18.95 -41.66
CA TYR A 64 -17.90 17.83 -42.37
C TYR A 64 -17.64 16.66 -41.42
N ARG A 65 -18.18 15.50 -41.76
CA ARG A 65 -17.79 14.23 -41.16
C ARG A 65 -16.77 13.54 -42.03
N THR A 66 -15.62 13.24 -41.46
CA THR A 66 -14.50 12.63 -42.18
C THR A 66 -14.17 11.27 -41.60
N ARG A 67 -13.91 10.30 -42.48
CA ARG A 67 -13.34 9.00 -42.13
C ARG A 67 -11.90 8.97 -42.62
N THR A 68 -10.98 8.88 -41.67
CA THR A 68 -9.55 8.87 -41.90
C THR A 68 -8.97 7.51 -41.54
N LYS A 69 -8.15 6.97 -42.43
CA LYS A 69 -7.35 5.78 -42.16
C LYS A 69 -5.96 6.27 -41.75
N MET A 70 -5.39 5.66 -40.71
CA MET A 70 -4.06 6.03 -40.22
C MET A 70 -3.41 4.85 -39.47
N ASN A 71 -2.14 4.99 -39.15
CA ASN A 71 -1.39 4.09 -38.28
C ASN A 71 -1.06 4.82 -36.98
N LEU A 72 -1.38 4.21 -35.84
CA LEU A 72 -0.88 4.67 -34.55
C LEU A 72 0.46 3.99 -34.30
N VAL A 73 1.53 4.77 -34.14
CA VAL A 73 2.89 4.29 -33.87
C VAL A 73 3.21 4.54 -32.40
N LEU A 74 3.68 3.50 -31.71
CA LEU A 74 4.04 3.64 -30.30
C LEU A 74 5.40 4.35 -30.17
N GLU A 75 5.45 5.48 -29.46
CA GLU A 75 6.69 6.24 -29.26
C GLU A 75 7.61 5.63 -28.18
N GLU A 76 7.06 4.75 -27.36
CA GLU A 76 7.74 4.02 -26.29
C GLU A 76 7.13 2.63 -26.08
N ASP A 77 7.76 1.84 -25.20
CA ASP A 77 7.23 0.53 -24.82
C ASP A 77 5.97 0.70 -23.98
N PHE A 78 4.99 -0.17 -24.20
CA PHE A 78 3.80 -0.27 -23.35
C PHE A 78 3.92 -1.49 -22.46
N ALA A 79 3.53 -1.34 -21.20
CA ALA A 79 3.69 -2.37 -20.20
C ALA A 79 2.47 -2.51 -19.27
N GLU A 80 2.29 -3.72 -18.75
CA GLU A 80 1.31 -4.02 -17.70
C GLU A 80 2.01 -4.36 -16.40
N VAL A 81 1.50 -3.85 -15.28
CA VAL A 81 1.94 -4.27 -13.95
C VAL A 81 1.44 -5.68 -13.67
N VAL A 82 2.36 -6.58 -13.31
CA VAL A 82 2.07 -8.00 -13.11
C VAL A 82 2.48 -8.53 -11.74
N ASP A 83 3.34 -7.83 -11.02
CA ASP A 83 3.76 -8.17 -9.66
C ASP A 83 4.38 -6.94 -8.97
N TYR A 84 4.82 -7.08 -7.71
CA TYR A 84 5.53 -6.06 -6.95
C TYR A 84 6.73 -6.66 -6.20
N VAL A 85 7.82 -5.89 -6.12
CA VAL A 85 8.96 -6.21 -5.26
C VAL A 85 9.15 -5.05 -4.29
N GLY A 86 8.70 -5.24 -3.05
CA GLY A 86 8.51 -4.13 -2.12
C GLY A 86 7.46 -3.17 -2.67
N GLU A 87 7.82 -1.90 -2.82
CA GLU A 87 6.94 -0.86 -3.38
C GLU A 87 7.10 -0.67 -4.89
N ARG A 88 8.08 -1.36 -5.52
CA ARG A 88 8.38 -1.18 -6.94
C ARG A 88 7.54 -2.11 -7.82
N PRO A 89 6.85 -1.60 -8.85
CA PRO A 89 6.04 -2.42 -9.75
C PRO A 89 6.92 -3.26 -10.68
N VAL A 90 6.63 -4.55 -10.78
CA VAL A 90 7.19 -5.43 -11.82
C VAL A 90 6.27 -5.39 -13.03
N VAL A 91 6.82 -5.02 -14.18
CA VAL A 91 6.06 -4.78 -15.41
C VAL A 91 6.42 -5.78 -16.49
N LYS A 92 5.44 -6.15 -17.31
CA LYS A 92 5.63 -6.96 -18.51
C LYS A 92 5.34 -6.10 -19.74
N ILE A 93 6.31 -5.99 -20.64
CA ILE A 93 6.11 -5.31 -21.92
C ILE A 93 5.03 -6.05 -22.73
N THR A 94 3.99 -5.34 -23.13
CA THR A 94 2.89 -5.86 -23.95
C THR A 94 3.05 -5.48 -25.42
N LYS A 95 3.62 -4.30 -25.69
CA LYS A 95 3.98 -3.81 -27.03
C LYS A 95 5.28 -3.01 -26.96
N GLU A 96 6.10 -3.18 -27.98
CA GLU A 96 7.39 -2.50 -28.09
C GLU A 96 7.22 -1.16 -28.83
N LYS A 97 8.10 -0.21 -28.52
CA LYS A 97 8.28 1.03 -29.27
C LYS A 97 8.39 0.76 -30.78
N GLY A 98 7.73 1.60 -31.56
CA GLY A 98 7.69 1.50 -33.03
C GLY A 98 6.67 0.49 -33.55
N THR A 99 5.89 -0.16 -32.67
CA THR A 99 4.76 -0.98 -33.13
C THR A 99 3.73 -0.10 -33.83
N GLU A 100 3.40 -0.44 -35.07
CA GLU A 100 2.31 0.18 -35.83
C GLU A 100 0.96 -0.52 -35.55
N ILE A 101 -0.07 0.27 -35.30
CA ILE A 101 -1.43 -0.19 -35.00
C ILE A 101 -2.38 0.48 -36.00
N PRO A 102 -2.93 -0.28 -36.96
CA PRO A 102 -3.91 0.26 -37.89
C PRO A 102 -5.12 0.81 -37.14
N ALA A 103 -5.50 2.05 -37.48
CA ALA A 103 -6.59 2.77 -36.84
C ALA A 103 -7.49 3.46 -37.87
N ILE A 104 -8.73 3.72 -37.47
CA ILE A 104 -9.70 4.51 -38.22
C ILE A 104 -10.21 5.61 -37.30
N LEU A 105 -10.04 6.84 -37.73
CA LEU A 105 -10.56 8.03 -37.04
C LEU A 105 -11.81 8.53 -37.77
N PHE A 106 -12.84 8.82 -36.99
CA PHE A 106 -14.01 9.56 -37.42
C PHE A 106 -13.97 10.92 -36.75
N THR A 107 -13.90 11.98 -37.55
CA THR A 107 -13.90 13.36 -37.05
C THR A 107 -15.10 14.14 -37.54
N ARG A 108 -15.42 15.20 -36.82
CA ARG A 108 -16.34 16.26 -37.20
C ARG A 108 -15.58 17.57 -37.27
N GLY A 109 -15.64 18.24 -38.42
CA GLY A 109 -15.00 19.52 -38.70
C GLY A 109 -16.01 20.63 -38.94
N GLU A 110 -15.78 21.80 -38.34
CA GLU A 110 -16.52 23.04 -38.59
C GLU A 110 -15.52 24.14 -39.00
N PRO A 111 -15.77 24.93 -40.06
CA PRO A 111 -14.82 25.96 -40.48
C PRO A 111 -14.77 27.11 -39.46
N ILE A 112 -13.57 27.61 -39.19
CA ILE A 112 -13.33 28.83 -38.42
C ILE A 112 -12.66 29.84 -39.37
N GLY A 113 -13.46 30.69 -40.02
CA GLY A 113 -12.92 31.64 -41.00
C GLY A 113 -12.65 30.99 -42.36
N SER A 114 -11.65 31.50 -43.11
CA SER A 114 -11.41 31.09 -44.49
C SER A 114 -10.59 29.82 -44.63
N ASP A 115 -9.67 29.56 -43.70
CA ASP A 115 -8.63 28.53 -43.89
C ASP A 115 -8.42 27.63 -42.65
N ASP A 116 -9.07 27.92 -41.51
CA ASP A 116 -8.90 27.12 -40.29
C ASP A 116 -10.11 26.20 -40.06
N TRP A 117 -9.86 25.03 -39.47
CA TRP A 117 -10.88 24.06 -39.12
C TRP A 117 -10.90 23.74 -37.62
N LYS A 118 -12.09 23.74 -37.04
CA LYS A 118 -12.33 23.15 -35.73
C LYS A 118 -12.59 21.66 -35.90
N VAL A 119 -11.57 20.83 -35.69
CA VAL A 119 -11.71 19.38 -35.74
C VAL A 119 -12.04 18.84 -34.34
N GLN A 120 -12.97 17.88 -34.28
CA GLN A 120 -13.30 17.13 -33.07
C GLN A 120 -13.35 15.64 -33.40
N SER A 121 -12.87 14.80 -32.47
CA SER A 121 -12.99 13.35 -32.59
C SER A 121 -14.41 12.90 -32.24
N GLU A 122 -15.06 12.20 -33.17
CA GLU A 122 -16.30 11.47 -32.87
C GLU A 122 -15.99 10.06 -32.37
N ARG A 123 -15.03 9.39 -33.01
CA ARG A 123 -14.65 8.02 -32.68
C ARG A 123 -13.27 7.66 -33.23
N LEU A 124 -12.46 7.00 -32.40
CA LEU A 124 -11.20 6.39 -32.80
C LEU A 124 -11.27 4.87 -32.62
N ASP A 125 -11.19 4.13 -33.72
CA ASP A 125 -11.29 2.68 -33.77
C ASP A 125 -9.93 2.03 -34.06
N TYR A 126 -9.42 1.23 -33.14
CA TYR A 126 -8.20 0.43 -33.31
C TYR A 126 -8.28 -0.85 -32.46
N LYS A 127 -7.42 -1.82 -32.76
CA LYS A 127 -7.33 -3.05 -31.96
C LYS A 127 -6.71 -2.71 -30.60
N ARG A 128 -7.56 -2.67 -29.57
CA ARG A 128 -7.11 -2.46 -28.19
C ARG A 128 -6.12 -3.54 -27.75
N PHE A 129 -5.13 -3.12 -26.99
CA PHE A 129 -4.19 -3.96 -26.26
C PHE A 129 -4.11 -3.44 -24.83
N GLY A 130 -3.63 -4.27 -23.91
CA GLY A 130 -3.51 -3.88 -22.52
C GLY A 130 -2.13 -3.28 -22.20
N GLY A 131 -2.09 -2.49 -21.13
CA GLY A 131 -0.91 -1.76 -20.68
C GLY A 131 -1.02 -0.25 -20.88
N VAL A 132 -0.02 0.44 -20.35
CA VAL A 132 0.18 1.89 -20.42
C VAL A 132 1.61 2.18 -20.88
N ALA A 133 1.87 3.40 -21.32
CA ALA A 133 3.22 3.87 -21.63
C ALA A 133 4.17 3.61 -20.46
N LEU A 134 5.36 3.04 -20.71
CA LEU A 134 6.31 2.67 -19.67
C LEU A 134 6.73 3.88 -18.82
N SER A 135 6.82 5.06 -19.42
CA SER A 135 7.11 6.34 -18.78
C SER A 135 6.10 6.74 -17.70
N SER A 136 4.85 6.29 -17.82
CA SER A 136 3.79 6.56 -16.83
C SER A 136 3.92 5.71 -15.57
N ILE A 137 4.74 4.66 -15.59
CA ILE A 137 4.97 3.77 -14.45
C ILE A 137 6.23 4.25 -13.73
N GLU A 138 6.09 4.65 -12.47
CA GLU A 138 7.22 5.13 -11.68
C GLU A 138 8.16 3.98 -11.31
N ASN A 139 9.45 4.14 -11.64
CA ASN A 139 10.55 3.24 -11.28
C ASN A 139 10.26 1.73 -11.50
N PRO A 140 9.86 1.32 -12.71
CA PRO A 140 9.41 -0.03 -12.98
C PRO A 140 10.57 -1.01 -13.06
N ILE A 141 10.31 -2.26 -12.69
CA ILE A 141 11.22 -3.38 -12.87
C ILE A 141 10.70 -4.24 -14.02
N ILE A 142 11.47 -4.37 -15.10
CA ILE A 142 11.06 -5.23 -16.23
C ILE A 142 11.11 -6.70 -15.82
N LYS A 143 10.03 -7.43 -16.03
CA LYS A 143 9.92 -8.86 -15.76
C LYS A 143 10.94 -9.66 -16.57
N GLY A 144 11.64 -10.56 -15.89
CA GLY A 144 12.72 -11.39 -16.44
C GLY A 144 14.07 -10.69 -16.51
N SER A 145 14.16 -9.40 -16.15
CA SER A 145 15.43 -8.66 -16.14
C SER A 145 16.37 -9.13 -15.03
N SER A 146 17.66 -8.82 -15.18
CA SER A 146 18.64 -8.99 -14.09
C SER A 146 18.34 -8.11 -12.88
N GLU A 147 17.69 -6.97 -13.11
CA GLU A 147 17.25 -6.07 -12.05
C GLU A 147 16.19 -6.71 -11.17
N GLU A 148 15.19 -7.40 -11.76
CA GLU A 148 14.17 -8.13 -11.00
C GLU A 148 14.80 -9.12 -10.02
N LYS A 149 15.75 -9.94 -10.48
CA LYS A 149 16.43 -10.92 -9.63
C LYS A 149 17.15 -10.25 -8.46
N THR A 150 17.86 -9.16 -8.73
CA THR A 150 18.62 -8.41 -7.73
C THR A 150 17.68 -7.75 -6.70
N ALA A 151 16.59 -7.16 -7.17
CA ALA A 151 15.58 -6.53 -6.32
C ALA A 151 14.87 -7.57 -5.43
N VAL A 152 14.51 -8.72 -5.98
CA VAL A 152 13.88 -9.82 -5.22
C VAL A 152 14.83 -10.33 -4.12
N GLU A 153 16.12 -10.50 -4.43
CA GLU A 153 17.11 -10.92 -3.43
C GLU A 153 17.32 -9.87 -2.34
N ALA A 154 17.38 -8.59 -2.71
CA ALA A 154 17.51 -7.50 -1.75
C ALA A 154 16.28 -7.41 -0.83
N ALA A 155 15.07 -7.49 -1.39
CA ALA A 155 13.82 -7.47 -0.63
C ALA A 155 13.73 -8.66 0.35
N LYS A 156 14.15 -9.86 -0.07
CA LYS A 156 14.22 -11.03 0.83
C LYS A 156 15.19 -10.83 1.99
N LYS A 157 16.36 -10.24 1.72
CA LYS A 157 17.36 -9.95 2.78
C LYS A 157 16.84 -8.91 3.75
N GLN A 158 16.20 -7.86 3.25
CA GLN A 158 15.63 -6.82 4.09
C GLN A 158 14.49 -7.37 4.96
N ALA A 159 13.56 -8.13 4.39
CA ALA A 159 12.47 -8.74 5.16
C ALA A 159 12.99 -9.69 6.25
N ALA A 160 14.04 -10.47 5.96
CA ALA A 160 14.67 -11.35 6.95
C ALA A 160 15.38 -10.58 8.07
N GLU A 161 15.96 -9.41 7.76
CA GLU A 161 16.58 -8.54 8.77
C GLU A 161 15.52 -7.85 9.64
N GLU A 162 14.47 -7.30 9.04
CA GLU A 162 13.34 -6.69 9.76
C GLU A 162 12.67 -7.71 10.70
N GLU A 163 12.41 -8.93 10.22
CA GLU A 163 11.87 -10.01 11.07
C GLU A 163 12.82 -10.35 12.23
N ARG A 164 14.13 -10.30 12.00
CA ARG A 164 15.14 -10.55 13.04
C ARG A 164 15.15 -9.44 14.09
N GLU A 165 15.11 -8.18 13.66
CA GLU A 165 15.06 -7.02 14.54
C GLU A 165 13.77 -7.01 15.38
N GLU A 166 12.63 -7.30 14.76
CA GLU A 166 11.34 -7.40 15.44
C GLU A 166 11.35 -8.52 16.49
N LYS A 167 11.84 -9.71 16.14
CA LYS A 167 12.02 -10.82 17.10
C LYS A 167 12.93 -10.43 18.26
N ALA A 168 14.04 -9.74 18.00
CA ALA A 168 14.95 -9.29 19.04
C ALA A 168 14.29 -8.27 19.98
N LYS A 169 13.50 -7.34 19.44
CA LYS A 169 12.74 -6.35 20.21
C LYS A 169 11.69 -7.02 21.11
N ILE A 170 10.91 -7.96 20.56
CA ILE A 170 9.92 -8.73 21.32
C ILE A 170 10.60 -9.54 22.43
N ALA A 171 11.71 -10.22 22.13
CA ALA A 171 12.45 -10.99 23.12
C ALA A 171 13.01 -10.11 24.26
N ALA A 172 13.50 -8.91 23.93
CA ALA A 172 13.97 -7.94 24.93
C ALA A 172 12.82 -7.44 25.82
N ALA A 173 11.67 -7.11 25.23
CA ALA A 173 10.46 -6.73 25.94
C ALA A 173 9.98 -7.84 26.90
N GLN A 174 9.92 -9.08 26.43
CA GLN A 174 9.55 -10.23 27.24
C GLN A 174 10.49 -10.43 28.45
N LYS A 175 11.80 -10.24 28.26
CA LYS A 175 12.80 -10.34 29.33
C LYS A 175 12.65 -9.25 30.40
N ALA A 176 12.12 -8.08 30.06
CA ALA A 176 11.93 -6.98 31.01
C ALA A 176 10.98 -7.37 32.15
N PHE A 177 9.95 -8.17 31.86
CA PHE A 177 8.95 -8.61 32.84
C PHE A 177 9.40 -9.80 33.71
N VAL A 178 10.41 -10.57 33.29
CA VAL A 178 10.92 -11.73 34.04
C VAL A 178 11.51 -11.29 35.39
N GLY A 179 11.05 -11.86 36.49
CA GLY A 179 11.57 -11.61 37.83
C GLY A 179 10.50 -11.44 38.91
N ASN A 180 10.94 -10.98 40.08
CA ASN A 180 10.11 -10.84 41.27
C ASN A 180 9.57 -9.42 41.40
N TRP A 181 8.32 -9.20 41.02
CA TRP A 181 7.59 -7.96 41.24
C TRP A 181 6.85 -8.01 42.56
N LYS A 182 7.11 -7.06 43.45
CA LYS A 182 6.47 -6.95 44.77
C LYS A 182 5.80 -5.61 44.94
N ALA A 183 4.70 -5.58 45.70
CA ALA A 183 4.01 -4.33 45.98
C ALA A 183 4.91 -3.37 46.75
N GLY A 184 5.15 -2.18 46.19
CA GLY A 184 5.77 -1.06 46.90
C GLY A 184 4.77 -0.25 47.73
N GLN A 185 3.48 -0.42 47.46
CA GLN A 185 2.38 0.20 48.20
C GLN A 185 1.19 -0.76 48.31
N PRO A 186 0.30 -0.59 49.30
CA PRO A 186 -0.94 -1.35 49.39
C PRO A 186 -1.82 -1.21 48.13
N LEU A 187 -2.66 -2.21 47.91
CA LEU A 187 -3.71 -2.19 46.90
C LEU A 187 -4.62 -0.98 47.11
N MET A 188 -4.89 -0.25 46.03
CA MET A 188 -5.76 0.91 46.03
C MET A 188 -7.09 0.60 45.34
N THR A 189 -8.15 1.25 45.82
CA THR A 189 -9.46 1.30 45.17
C THR A 189 -9.94 2.75 45.17
N HIS A 190 -10.36 3.25 44.01
CA HIS A 190 -10.83 4.65 43.85
C HIS A 190 -9.87 5.71 44.45
N GLY A 191 -8.55 5.48 44.33
CA GLY A 191 -7.51 6.39 44.83
C GLY A 191 -7.24 6.32 46.34
N SER A 192 -7.87 5.41 47.08
CA SER A 192 -7.63 5.19 48.51
C SER A 192 -7.05 3.80 48.78
N VAL A 193 -6.23 3.67 49.82
CA VAL A 193 -5.73 2.37 50.28
C VAL A 193 -6.90 1.49 50.69
N TYR A 194 -6.95 0.30 50.13
CA TYR A 194 -7.90 -0.72 50.56
C TYR A 194 -7.40 -1.38 51.84
N SER A 195 -8.21 -1.27 52.88
CA SER A 195 -7.97 -1.89 54.17
C SER A 195 -9.28 -2.40 54.74
N GLN A 196 -9.24 -3.58 55.36
CA GLN A 196 -10.37 -4.13 56.09
C GLN A 196 -9.83 -4.83 57.35
N ASN A 197 -10.43 -4.52 58.50
CA ASN A 197 -9.99 -5.03 59.82
C ASN A 197 -8.50 -4.77 60.12
N GLY A 198 -7.95 -3.65 59.64
CA GLY A 198 -6.54 -3.30 59.82
C GLY A 198 -5.56 -4.02 58.89
N VAL A 199 -6.05 -4.93 58.04
CA VAL A 199 -5.24 -5.64 57.04
C VAL A 199 -5.23 -4.85 55.73
N GLN A 200 -4.03 -4.55 55.24
CA GLN A 200 -3.80 -3.93 53.94
C GLN A 200 -3.36 -5.01 52.94
N VAL A 201 -3.83 -4.92 51.69
CA VAL A 201 -3.59 -5.98 50.71
C VAL A 201 -2.37 -5.67 49.85
N GLY A 202 -1.47 -6.64 49.68
CA GLY A 202 -0.36 -6.61 48.72
C GLY A 202 -0.54 -7.67 47.64
N ILE A 203 0.03 -7.41 46.46
CA ILE A 203 0.09 -8.36 45.33
C ILE A 203 1.55 -8.49 44.90
N SER A 204 1.98 -9.69 44.54
CA SER A 204 3.29 -9.92 43.92
C SER A 204 3.21 -10.93 42.78
N PHE A 205 4.16 -10.81 41.85
CA PHE A 205 4.35 -11.74 40.74
C PHE A 205 5.79 -12.20 40.72
N ASN A 206 6.02 -13.50 40.62
CA ASN A 206 7.31 -14.07 40.24
C ASN A 206 7.16 -14.64 38.83
N LEU A 207 7.57 -13.88 37.83
CA LEU A 207 7.41 -14.23 36.42
C LEU A 207 8.67 -14.93 35.92
N GLY A 208 8.53 -16.16 35.46
CA GLY A 208 9.58 -16.91 34.77
C GLY A 208 9.78 -16.45 33.33
N PRO A 209 10.72 -17.04 32.59
CA PRO A 209 10.92 -16.71 31.18
C PRO A 209 9.65 -16.95 30.35
N ASN A 210 9.43 -16.08 29.37
CA ASN A 210 8.40 -16.26 28.33
C ASN A 210 9.00 -17.04 27.17
N THR A 211 8.33 -18.10 26.74
CA THR A 211 8.69 -18.90 25.57
C THR A 211 7.48 -18.94 24.64
N ASP A 212 7.69 -18.65 23.35
CA ASP A 212 6.63 -18.72 22.33
C ASP A 212 5.42 -17.81 22.60
N GLY A 213 5.66 -16.65 23.22
CA GLY A 213 4.63 -15.64 23.50
C GLY A 213 3.88 -15.82 24.83
N PHE A 214 4.03 -16.97 25.48
CA PHE A 214 3.45 -17.26 26.80
C PHE A 214 4.54 -17.48 27.86
N GLY A 215 4.47 -16.70 28.94
CA GLY A 215 5.25 -16.91 30.14
C GLY A 215 4.43 -17.54 31.27
N LYS A 216 5.12 -18.16 32.22
CA LYS A 216 4.52 -18.75 33.42
C LYS A 216 5.17 -18.16 34.66
N GLY A 217 4.46 -18.18 35.77
CA GLY A 217 4.97 -17.69 37.04
C GLY A 217 4.06 -18.03 38.21
N THR A 218 4.29 -17.35 39.31
CA THR A 218 3.44 -17.43 40.50
C THR A 218 2.95 -16.04 40.87
N GLY A 219 1.64 -15.89 41.01
CA GLY A 219 1.00 -14.71 41.59
C GLY A 219 0.69 -14.95 43.07
N SER A 220 0.87 -13.92 43.89
CA SER A 220 0.51 -13.99 45.32
C SER A 220 -0.33 -12.80 45.74
N VAL A 221 -1.30 -13.05 46.61
CA VAL A 221 -2.00 -12.04 47.40
C VAL A 221 -1.60 -12.21 48.86
N TYR A 222 -1.30 -11.12 49.57
CA TYR A 222 -0.78 -11.18 50.94
C TYR A 222 -1.21 -9.98 51.79
N ASP A 223 -1.06 -10.09 53.12
CA ASP A 223 -1.11 -8.93 54.01
C ASP A 223 0.15 -8.09 53.82
N PHE A 224 -0.01 -6.88 53.30
CA PHE A 224 1.08 -5.96 53.00
C PHE A 224 2.01 -5.73 54.20
N ASN A 225 1.46 -5.67 55.41
CA ASN A 225 2.22 -5.46 56.64
C ASN A 225 2.80 -6.75 57.22
N LYS A 226 2.31 -7.92 56.79
CA LYS A 226 2.79 -9.25 57.20
C LYS A 226 2.85 -10.21 56.01
N PRO A 227 3.84 -10.08 55.10
CA PRO A 227 3.87 -10.83 53.84
C PRO A 227 3.96 -12.36 53.95
N SER A 228 4.28 -12.90 55.13
CA SER A 228 4.21 -14.34 55.40
C SER A 228 2.78 -14.88 55.42
N VAL A 229 1.78 -14.02 55.61
CA VAL A 229 0.36 -14.33 55.48
C VAL A 229 -0.04 -14.10 54.02
N ALA A 230 0.00 -15.16 53.22
CA ALA A 230 -0.17 -15.08 51.77
C ALA A 230 -0.91 -16.30 51.20
N ALA A 231 -1.60 -16.10 50.09
CA ALA A 231 -2.03 -17.15 49.18
C ALA A 231 -1.35 -17.00 47.83
N ARG A 232 -1.09 -18.13 47.18
CA ARG A 232 -0.38 -18.21 45.91
C ARG A 232 -1.19 -19.00 44.89
N SER A 233 -1.02 -18.65 43.63
CA SER A 233 -1.51 -19.43 42.49
C SER A 233 -0.51 -19.33 41.37
N ASP A 234 -0.48 -20.34 40.52
CA ASP A 234 0.18 -20.25 39.24
C ASP A 234 -0.51 -19.19 38.36
N VAL A 235 0.30 -18.51 37.57
CA VAL A 235 -0.14 -17.51 36.59
C VAL A 235 0.49 -17.80 35.23
N THR A 236 -0.22 -17.45 34.17
CA THR A 236 0.34 -17.26 32.83
C THR A 236 0.42 -15.79 32.50
N TYR A 237 1.32 -15.38 31.63
CA TYR A 237 1.34 -14.02 31.13
C TYR A 237 1.73 -13.92 29.66
N THR A 238 1.19 -12.90 28.99
CA THR A 238 1.58 -12.49 27.64
C THR A 238 2.10 -11.07 27.69
N VAL A 239 2.93 -10.67 26.72
CA VAL A 239 3.42 -9.30 26.56
C VAL A 239 2.96 -8.81 25.19
N ASN A 240 2.48 -7.57 25.12
CA ASN A 240 2.08 -6.96 23.86
C ASN A 240 3.28 -6.65 22.96
N ASP A 241 3.02 -6.39 21.67
CA ASP A 241 4.05 -6.25 20.63
C ASP A 241 5.00 -5.07 20.87
N ASP A 242 4.52 -4.00 21.53
CA ASP A 242 5.35 -2.84 21.88
C ASP A 242 6.15 -3.01 23.19
N GLY A 243 5.89 -4.08 23.95
CA GLY A 243 6.59 -4.40 25.20
C GLY A 243 6.22 -3.52 26.39
N SER A 244 5.20 -2.67 26.28
CA SER A 244 4.81 -1.75 27.35
C SER A 244 3.97 -2.42 28.44
N LEU A 245 3.29 -3.53 28.12
CA LEU A 245 2.29 -4.15 28.98
C LEU A 245 2.36 -5.68 28.94
N ALA A 246 2.36 -6.28 30.13
CA ALA A 246 2.15 -7.69 30.35
C ALA A 246 0.75 -7.96 30.93
N THR A 247 0.02 -8.90 30.35
CA THR A 247 -1.26 -9.37 30.89
C THR A 247 -1.03 -10.65 31.67
N VAL A 248 -1.10 -10.57 33.00
CA VAL A 248 -0.89 -11.70 33.92
C VAL A 248 -2.24 -12.28 34.34
N THR A 249 -2.47 -13.56 34.11
CA THR A 249 -3.73 -14.25 34.36
C THR A 249 -3.55 -15.36 35.39
N PHE A 250 -4.41 -15.38 36.40
CA PHE A 250 -4.40 -16.41 37.44
C PHE A 250 -5.06 -17.69 36.96
N LEU A 251 -4.36 -18.83 37.09
CA LEU A 251 -4.88 -20.13 36.67
C LEU A 251 -5.81 -20.77 37.71
N SER A 252 -5.77 -20.28 38.95
CA SER A 252 -6.64 -20.76 40.03
C SER A 252 -6.92 -19.63 41.02
N ARG A 253 -7.89 -19.85 41.90
CA ARG A 253 -8.21 -18.87 42.95
C ARG A 253 -7.05 -18.75 43.94
N ALA A 254 -6.62 -17.52 44.21
CA ALA A 254 -5.70 -17.22 45.32
C ALA A 254 -6.46 -16.55 46.47
N GLN A 255 -6.60 -17.25 47.60
CA GLN A 255 -7.35 -16.80 48.79
C GLN A 255 -6.68 -17.26 50.08
N HIS A 256 -6.61 -16.37 51.07
CA HIS A 256 -6.17 -16.68 52.42
C HIS A 256 -7.17 -16.10 53.44
N GLU A 257 -7.56 -16.84 54.48
CA GLU A 257 -8.61 -16.42 55.42
C GLU A 257 -8.31 -15.09 56.14
N ALA A 258 -7.04 -14.88 56.49
CA ALA A 258 -6.57 -13.66 57.13
C ALA A 258 -6.35 -12.46 56.18
N VAL A 259 -6.55 -12.63 54.86
CA VAL A 259 -6.43 -11.55 53.87
C VAL A 259 -7.82 -11.23 53.32
N PRO A 260 -8.37 -10.02 53.51
CA PRO A 260 -9.74 -9.68 53.16
C PRO A 260 -9.93 -9.43 51.65
N TRP A 261 -9.17 -10.13 50.82
CA TRP A 261 -9.22 -10.01 49.37
C TRP A 261 -8.72 -11.29 48.73
N TYR A 262 -9.32 -11.64 47.59
CA TYR A 262 -8.99 -12.84 46.85
C TYR A 262 -9.07 -12.58 45.35
N ILE A 263 -8.35 -13.42 44.60
CA ILE A 263 -8.28 -13.35 43.15
C ILE A 263 -9.02 -14.56 42.60
N PHE A 264 -9.96 -14.35 41.68
CA PHE A 264 -10.64 -15.45 41.00
C PHE A 264 -9.73 -16.08 39.95
N GLN A 265 -9.98 -17.34 39.62
CA GLN A 265 -9.46 -17.95 38.41
C GLN A 265 -9.82 -17.09 37.19
N ASP A 266 -8.92 -17.03 36.21
CA ASP A 266 -9.02 -16.27 34.97
C ASP A 266 -9.08 -14.74 35.15
N THR A 267 -8.78 -14.24 36.36
CA THR A 267 -8.62 -12.79 36.58
C THR A 267 -7.31 -12.34 35.93
N SER A 268 -7.42 -11.39 35.00
CA SER A 268 -6.28 -10.78 34.33
C SER A 268 -5.89 -9.43 34.94
N PHE A 269 -4.58 -9.25 35.08
CA PHE A 269 -3.92 -8.06 35.59
C PHE A 269 -3.07 -7.46 34.47
N ASN A 270 -3.19 -6.16 34.26
CA ASN A 270 -2.33 -5.44 33.33
C ASN A 270 -1.16 -4.85 34.11
N LEU A 271 0.04 -5.41 33.93
CA LEU A 271 1.30 -4.97 34.51
C LEU A 271 2.08 -4.18 33.45
N THR A 272 2.34 -2.90 33.69
CA THR A 272 3.19 -2.09 32.81
C THR A 272 4.67 -2.28 33.15
N SER A 273 5.56 -1.95 32.20
CA SER A 273 7.02 -2.09 32.38
C SER A 273 7.60 -1.24 33.52
N ASP A 274 6.92 -0.16 33.90
CA ASP A 274 7.26 0.67 35.06
C ASP A 274 6.66 0.17 36.38
N GLY A 275 5.93 -0.96 36.36
CA GLY A 275 5.40 -1.62 37.54
C GLY A 275 4.00 -1.19 37.98
N ASN A 276 3.24 -0.43 37.17
CA ASN A 276 1.84 -0.19 37.50
C ASN A 276 1.01 -1.43 37.19
N VAL A 277 0.16 -1.82 38.11
CA VAL A 277 -0.75 -2.95 37.94
C VAL A 277 -2.18 -2.45 38.06
N THR A 278 -3.01 -2.85 37.10
CA THR A 278 -4.46 -2.61 37.12
C THR A 278 -5.22 -3.91 36.94
N VAL A 279 -6.39 -4.00 37.58
CA VAL A 279 -7.30 -5.15 37.46
C VAL A 279 -8.52 -4.70 36.67
N ASN A 280 -8.85 -5.41 35.61
CA ASN A 280 -10.03 -5.13 34.80
C ASN A 280 -11.30 -5.60 35.54
N GLY A 281 -12.35 -4.77 35.55
CA GLY A 281 -13.65 -5.09 36.18
C GLY A 281 -14.43 -3.86 36.63
N TYR A 282 -15.59 -4.08 37.25
CA TYR A 282 -16.48 -3.00 37.73
C TYR A 282 -15.87 -2.11 38.82
N ARG A 283 -14.85 -2.60 39.53
CA ARG A 283 -14.11 -1.84 40.54
C ARG A 283 -12.69 -1.62 40.03
N ARG A 284 -12.27 -0.36 39.93
CA ARG A 284 -10.91 -0.01 39.51
C ARG A 284 -9.94 -0.24 40.67
N TRP A 285 -9.20 -1.34 40.59
CA TRP A 285 -8.12 -1.66 41.51
C TRP A 285 -6.77 -1.32 40.87
N SER A 286 -5.88 -0.73 41.65
CA SER A 286 -4.52 -0.45 41.20
C SER A 286 -3.49 -0.66 42.29
N ILE A 287 -2.27 -1.03 41.89
CA ILE A 287 -1.14 -1.20 42.80
C ILE A 287 0.17 -0.88 42.07
N LYS A 288 1.16 -0.34 42.77
CA LYS A 288 2.51 -0.12 42.21
C LYS A 288 3.41 -1.24 42.70
N LEU A 289 4.01 -1.97 41.77
CA LEU A 289 5.01 -2.97 42.03
C LEU A 289 6.41 -2.42 41.72
N SER A 290 7.39 -2.97 42.42
CA SER A 290 8.82 -2.79 42.14
C SER A 290 9.45 -4.17 41.94
N LYS A 291 10.42 -4.23 41.03
CA LYS A 291 11.21 -5.42 40.74
C LYS A 291 12.39 -5.56 41.70
#